data_AF-A0A950HA22-F1
#
_entry.id   AF-A0A950HA22-F1
#
_cell.length_a   1.000
_cell.length_b   1.000
_cell.length_c   1.000
_cell.angle_alpha   90.00
_cell.angle_beta   90.00
_cell.angle_gamma   90.00
#
_symmetry.space_group_name_H-M   'P 1'
#
loop_
_entity.id
_entity.type
_entity.pdbx_description
1 polymer ?
#
loop_
_entity_poly.entity_id
_entity_poly.type
_entity_poly.pdbx_seq_one_letter_code
_entity_poly.pdbx_strand_id
1 'polypeptide(L)' 'MAHLRIGSRGSQLALWQANHVACLLRENGHEVEIEIIKTT' A
#
# COMPACT_ATOMS: atom_id res chain seq x y z
N MET A 1 7.60 -5.49 14.80
CA MET A 1 6.94 -5.66 13.50
C MET A 1 5.47 -5.29 13.67
N ALA A 2 4.92 -4.51 12.74
CA ALA A 2 3.53 -4.05 12.80
C ALA A 2 2.78 -4.53 11.56
N HIS A 3 1.48 -4.77 11.70
CA HIS A 3 0.56 -5.03 10.60
C HIS A 3 -0.04 -3.69 10.16
N LEU A 4 0.19 -3.32 8.89
CA LEU A 4 -0.16 -2.02 8.31
C LEU A 4 -1.09 -2.19 7.11
N ARG A 5 -2.08 -1.30 7.01
CA ARG A 5 -3.00 -1.23 5.85
C ARG A 5 -2.78 0.08 5.11
N ILE A 6 -2.50 0.00 3.81
CA ILE A 6 -2.35 1.15 2.92
C ILE A 6 -3.63 1.31 2.10
N GLY A 7 -4.38 2.38 2.36
CA GLY A 7 -5.48 2.81 1.50
C GLY A 7 -4.95 3.50 0.24
N SER A 8 -5.37 3.07 -0.96
CA SER A 8 -5.00 3.73 -2.22
C SER A 8 -6.18 3.81 -3.20
N ARG A 9 -6.09 4.71 -4.18
CA ARG A 9 -7.05 4.74 -5.31
C ARG A 9 -6.77 3.58 -6.26
N GLY A 10 -7.78 3.17 -7.02
CA GLY A 10 -7.66 2.05 -7.98
C GLY A 10 -6.98 2.38 -9.32
N SER A 11 -6.46 3.61 -9.52
CA SER A 11 -5.75 3.95 -10.75
C SER A 11 -4.38 3.28 -10.81
N GLN A 12 -3.88 2.98 -12.01
CA GLN A 12 -2.60 2.29 -12.18
C GLN A 12 -1.43 3.01 -11.48
N LEU A 13 -1.37 4.34 -11.59
CA LEU A 13 -0.34 5.14 -10.91
C LEU A 13 -0.46 5.06 -9.38
N ALA A 14 -1.68 5.12 -8.84
CA ALA A 14 -1.89 5.04 -7.39
C ALA A 14 -1.56 3.65 -6.83
N LEU A 15 -1.83 2.58 -7.59
CA LEU A 15 -1.42 1.23 -7.23
C LEU A 15 0.11 1.07 -7.32
N TRP A 16 0.78 1.66 -8.32
CA TRP A 16 2.24 1.65 -8.38
C TRP A 16 2.86 2.35 -7.16
N GLN A 17 2.35 3.52 -6.80
CA GLN A 17 2.79 4.26 -5.61
C GLN A 17 2.59 3.46 -4.32
N ALA A 18 1.41 2.84 -4.15
CA ALA A 18 1.12 2.01 -2.98
C ALA A 18 2.02 0.78 -2.88
N ASN A 19 2.30 0.12 -4.01
CA ASN A 19 3.22 -1.03 -4.05
C ASN A 19 4.66 -0.62 -3.75
N HIS A 20 5.11 0.54 -4.22
CA HIS A 20 6.44 1.05 -3.91
C HIS A 20 6.63 1.26 -2.40
N VAL A 21 5.67 1.92 -1.74
CA VAL A 21 5.71 2.12 -0.28
C VAL A 21 5.59 0.78 0.48
N ALA A 22 4.73 -0.13 0.03
CA ALA A 22 4.60 -1.46 0.63
C ALA A 22 5.91 -2.26 0.56
N CYS A 23 6.67 -2.15 -0.54
CA CYS A 23 7.97 -2.79 -0.68
C CYS A 23 8.95 -2.30 0.40
N LEU A 24 9.09 -0.98 0.54
CA LEU A 24 9.97 -0.36 1.54
C LEU A 24 9.60 -0.78 2.98
N LEU A 25 8.30 -0.82 3.29
CA LEU A 25 7.83 -1.24 4.61
C LEU A 25 8.10 -2.72 4.87
N ARG A 26 7.92 -3.59 3.87
CA ARG A 26 8.25 -5.02 3.98
C ARG A 26 9.75 -5.26 4.16
N GLU A 27 10.60 -4.50 3.48
CA GLU A 27 12.06 -4.53 3.69
C GLU A 27 12.46 -4.15 5.12
N ASN A 28 11.66 -3.30 5.77
CA ASN A 28 11.83 -2.95 7.18
C ASN A 28 11.12 -3.94 8.15
N GLY A 29 10.62 -5.08 7.65
CA GLY A 29 10.02 -6.15 8.44
C GLY A 29 8.56 -5.92 8.84
N HIS A 30 7.83 -5.03 8.16
CA HIS A 30 6.40 -4.85 8.38
C HIS A 30 5.56 -5.78 7.50
N GLU A 31 4.42 -6.21 8.03
CA GLU A 31 3.38 -6.86 7.22
C GLU A 31 2.46 -5.78 6.66
N VAL A 32 2.18 -5.83 5.36
CA VAL A 32 1.48 -4.74 4.65
C VAL A 32 0.44 -5.29 3.70
N GLU A 33 -0.79 -4.76 3.82
CA GLU A 33 -1.92 -4.99 2.94
C GLU A 33 -2.29 -3.69 2.19
N ILE A 34 -2.74 -3.80 0.94
CA ILE A 34 -3.23 -2.67 0.15
C ILE A 34 -4.74 -2.79 -0.02
N GLU A 35 -5.47 -1.74 0.37
CA GLU A 35 -6.91 -1.64 0.26
C GLU A 35 -7.30 -0.55 -0.75
N ILE A 36 -8.10 -0.91 -1.75
CA ILE A 36 -8.55 0.03 -2.77
C ILE A 36 -9.76 0.81 -2.25
N ILE A 37 -9.63 2.14 -2.18
CA ILE A 37 -10.68 3.06 -1.77
C ILE A 37 -11.22 3.77 -3.02
N LYS A 38 -12.54 3.69 -3.21
CA LYS A 38 -13.23 4.41 -4.28
C LYS A 38 -13.42 5.87 -3.86
N THR A 39 -12.86 6.78 -4.63
CA THR A 39 -13.10 8.23 -4.50
C THR A 39 -14.22 8.63 -5.46
N THR A 40 -14.95 9.69 -5.12
CA THR A 40 -15.99 10.31 -5.97
C THR A 40 -15.41 10.93 -7.24
#